data_AF-A0A957X7I7-F1
#
_entry.id   AF-A0A957X7I7-F1
#
_cell.length_a   1.000
_cell.length_b   1.000
_cell.length_c   1.000
_cell.angle_alpha   90.00
_cell.angle_beta   90.00
_cell.angle_gamma   90.00
#
_symmetry.space_group_name_H-M   'P 1'
#
loop_
_entity.id
_entity.type
_entity.pdbx_description
1 polymer ?
#
loop_
_entity_poly.entity_id
_entity_poly.type
_entity_poly.pdbx_seq_one_letter_code
_entity_poly.pdbx_strand_id
1 'polypeptide(L)'
;MTSEAVSLPLRIEAWSPTHPRWAQLQAVTDAVGQTKWANIHFDWHQSHHLLVALRGGGVIGFLHLVMQSIGADDELPPTRLHGQPLLEGKVMAFAVNSEPLKNLDEAAAFIAEMNLL
;
A
#
# COMPACT_ATOMS: atom_id res chain seq x y z
N MET A 1 -29.30 -0.54 -25.68
CA MET A 1 -29.01 0.51 -24.70
C MET A 1 -27.89 -0.02 -23.82
N THR A 2 -26.65 0.34 -24.12
CA THR A 2 -25.51 0.04 -23.24
C THR A 2 -25.61 1.00 -22.06
N SER A 3 -25.92 0.46 -20.88
CA SER A 3 -25.77 1.18 -19.63
C SER A 3 -24.33 1.66 -19.55
N GLU A 4 -24.08 2.97 -19.64
CA GLU A 4 -22.80 3.52 -19.19
C GLU A 4 -22.66 3.13 -17.72
N ALA A 5 -21.69 2.27 -17.43
CA ALA A 5 -21.36 1.95 -16.04
C ALA A 5 -20.90 3.25 -15.39
N VAL A 6 -21.70 3.77 -14.44
CA VAL A 6 -21.31 4.93 -13.63
C VAL A 6 -20.07 4.53 -12.85
N SER A 7 -18.90 5.02 -13.30
CA SER A 7 -17.63 4.76 -12.63
C SER A 7 -17.60 5.56 -11.32
N LEU A 8 -17.56 4.84 -10.20
CA LEU A 8 -17.47 5.47 -8.88
C LEU A 8 -16.13 6.20 -8.74
N PRO A 9 -16.11 7.39 -8.10
CA PRO A 9 -14.91 8.21 -8.03
C PRO A 9 -13.79 7.49 -7.25
N LEU A 10 -12.57 7.62 -7.76
CA LEU A 10 -11.35 7.19 -7.09
C LEU A 10 -10.95 8.22 -6.03
N ARG A 11 -10.63 7.77 -4.83
CA ARG A 11 -10.06 8.60 -3.76
C ARG A 11 -8.80 7.93 -3.21
N ILE A 12 -7.80 8.74 -2.85
CA ILE A 12 -6.61 8.28 -2.14
C ILE A 12 -6.59 8.96 -0.78
N GLU A 13 -6.41 8.18 0.27
CA GLU A 13 -6.36 8.66 1.64
C GLU A 13 -5.09 8.16 2.34
N ALA A 14 -4.50 8.98 3.19
CA ALA A 14 -3.42 8.52 4.08
C ALA A 14 -4.06 7.92 5.34
N TRP A 15 -3.80 6.64 5.58
CA TRP A 15 -4.32 5.93 6.76
C TRP A 15 -3.20 5.66 7.75
N SER A 16 -3.58 5.60 9.04
CA SER A 16 -2.72 5.13 10.12
C SER A 16 -3.43 3.98 10.85
N PRO A 17 -2.74 3.20 11.70
CA PRO A 17 -3.35 2.09 12.43
C PRO A 17 -4.58 2.45 13.28
N THR A 18 -4.79 3.73 13.60
CA THR A 18 -5.97 4.22 14.33
C THR A 18 -7.17 4.54 13.43
N HIS A 19 -7.03 4.39 12.11
CA HIS A 19 -8.12 4.67 11.17
C HIS A 19 -9.31 3.71 11.41
N PRO A 20 -10.57 4.18 11.45
CA PRO A 20 -11.73 3.34 11.78
C PRO A 20 -11.93 2.13 10.85
N ARG A 21 -11.38 2.19 9.64
CA ARG A 21 -11.47 1.13 8.61
C ARG A 21 -10.20 0.32 8.45
N TRP A 22 -9.27 0.39 9.41
CA TRP A 22 -7.97 -0.30 9.32
C TRP A 22 -8.10 -1.80 9.07
N ALA A 23 -9.06 -2.46 9.71
CA ALA A 23 -9.32 -3.89 9.51
C ALA A 23 -9.63 -4.26 8.05
N GLN A 24 -10.25 -3.36 7.27
CA GLN A 24 -10.49 -3.60 5.85
C GLN A 24 -9.19 -3.57 5.05
N LEU A 25 -8.28 -2.65 5.36
CA LEU A 25 -6.96 -2.63 4.74
C LEU A 25 -6.16 -3.88 5.11
N GLN A 26 -6.22 -4.33 6.36
CA GLN A 26 -5.57 -5.57 6.80
C GLN A 26 -6.04 -6.78 5.99
N ALA A 27 -7.35 -6.91 5.76
CA ALA A 27 -7.91 -7.95 4.91
C ALA A 27 -7.35 -7.90 3.48
N VAL A 28 -7.22 -6.70 2.90
CA VAL A 28 -6.62 -6.54 1.56
C VAL A 28 -5.13 -6.92 1.58
N THR A 29 -4.35 -6.47 2.56
CA THR A 29 -2.92 -6.79 2.65
C THR A 29 -2.68 -8.29 2.84
N ASP A 30 -3.56 -8.97 3.57
CA ASP A 30 -3.53 -10.42 3.77
C ASP A 30 -3.86 -11.15 2.47
N ALA A 31 -4.89 -10.70 1.77
CA ALA A 31 -5.30 -11.29 0.51
C ALA A 31 -4.29 -11.13 -0.63
N VAL A 32 -3.38 -10.18 -0.56
CA VAL A 32 -2.29 -10.06 -1.54
C VAL A 32 -0.97 -10.63 -1.02
N GLY A 33 -0.97 -11.29 0.14
CA GLY A 33 0.23 -11.87 0.76
C GLY A 33 1.27 -10.83 1.19
N GLN A 34 0.89 -9.57 1.39
CA GLN A 34 1.80 -8.46 1.72
C GLN A 34 1.68 -7.95 3.16
N THR A 35 0.95 -8.62 4.05
CA THR A 35 0.79 -8.21 5.47
C THR A 35 2.12 -7.87 6.16
N LYS A 36 3.16 -8.68 5.96
CA LYS A 36 4.49 -8.41 6.53
C LYS A 36 5.07 -7.08 6.03
N TRP A 37 5.02 -6.85 4.73
CA TRP A 37 5.61 -5.68 4.07
C TRP A 37 4.81 -4.40 4.30
N ALA A 38 3.50 -4.51 4.50
CA ALA A 38 2.63 -3.40 4.85
C ALA A 38 2.88 -2.88 6.29
N ASN A 39 3.50 -3.68 7.16
CA ASN A 39 3.73 -3.34 8.57
C ASN A 39 5.22 -3.30 8.96
N ILE A 40 6.14 -3.40 8.00
CA ILE A 40 7.57 -3.43 8.29
C ILE A 40 8.09 -2.02 8.61
N HIS A 41 8.76 -1.89 9.75
CA HIS A 41 9.41 -0.67 10.19
C HIS A 41 10.88 -0.96 10.48
N PHE A 42 11.76 -0.06 10.06
CA PHE A 42 13.19 -0.11 10.35
C PHE A 42 13.61 1.23 10.95
N ASP A 43 14.59 1.20 11.85
CA ASP A 43 15.01 2.39 12.62
C ASP A 43 15.61 3.50 11.74
N TRP A 44 16.08 3.16 10.53
CA TRP A 44 16.63 4.12 9.57
C TRP A 44 15.57 4.77 8.67
N HIS A 45 14.32 4.32 8.72
CA HIS A 45 13.22 5.01 8.06
C HIS A 45 12.89 6.30 8.80
N GLN A 46 12.79 7.41 8.07
CA GLN A 46 12.49 8.72 8.62
C GLN A 46 10.98 8.99 8.70
N SER A 47 10.21 8.47 7.74
CA SER A 47 8.77 8.54 7.76
C SER A 47 8.14 7.37 7.01
N HIS A 48 6.91 7.03 7.42
CA HIS A 48 6.08 5.99 6.84
C HIS A 48 4.78 6.60 6.33
N HIS A 49 4.39 6.22 5.12
CA HIS A 49 3.18 6.70 4.47
C HIS A 49 2.41 5.52 3.92
N LEU A 50 1.24 5.24 4.50
CA LEU A 50 0.33 4.24 3.99
C LEU A 50 -0.84 4.93 3.28
N LEU A 51 -0.80 4.90 1.95
CA LEU A 51 -1.81 5.48 1.08
C LEU A 51 -2.79 4.39 0.66
N VAL A 52 -4.08 4.64 0.80
CA VAL A 52 -5.15 3.68 0.53
C VAL A 52 -6.02 4.21 -0.60
N ALA A 53 -6.17 3.41 -1.65
CA ALA A 53 -7.03 3.71 -2.78
C ALA A 53 -8.45 3.18 -2.51
N LEU A 54 -9.44 4.05 -2.72
CA LEU A 54 -10.85 3.77 -2.48
C LEU A 54 -11.67 3.99 -3.77
N ARG A 55 -12.59 3.08 -4.06
CA ARG A 55 -13.63 3.23 -5.10
C ARG A 55 -14.95 2.69 -4.58
N GLY A 56 -16.02 3.49 -4.73
CA GLY A 56 -17.34 3.09 -4.24
C GLY A 56 -17.39 2.85 -2.72
N GLY A 57 -16.48 3.48 -1.98
CA GLY A 57 -16.33 3.26 -0.55
C GLY A 57 -15.60 1.97 -0.18
N GLY A 58 -15.19 1.10 -1.10
CA GLY A 58 -14.35 -0.08 -0.82
C GLY A 58 -12.85 0.21 -1.01
N VAL A 59 -11.98 -0.55 -0.32
CA VAL A 59 -10.53 -0.52 -0.56
C VAL A 59 -10.23 -1.29 -1.84
N ILE A 60 -9.54 -0.63 -2.77
CA ILE A 60 -9.15 -1.22 -4.06
C ILE A 60 -7.63 -1.33 -4.20
N GLY A 61 -6.87 -0.85 -3.23
CA GLY A 61 -5.43 -0.90 -3.28
C GLY A 61 -4.78 -0.09 -2.18
N PHE A 62 -3.47 -0.23 -2.06
CA PHE A 62 -2.67 0.50 -1.11
C PHE A 62 -1.22 0.65 -1.59
N LEU A 63 -0.53 1.62 -1.01
CA LEU A 63 0.89 1.88 -1.17
C LEU A 63 1.49 2.17 0.20
N HIS A 64 2.41 1.32 0.65
CA HIS A 64 3.29 1.61 1.77
C HIS A 64 4.60 2.18 1.23
N LEU A 65 4.81 3.48 1.44
CA LEU A 65 6.00 4.22 1.05
C LEU A 65 6.77 4.64 2.31
N VAL A 66 8.09 4.48 2.29
CA VAL A 66 8.97 4.98 3.34
C VAL A 66 9.95 6.00 2.79
N MET A 67 10.30 6.99 3.61
CA MET A 67 11.37 7.93 3.30
C MET A 67 12.62 7.56 4.08
N GLN A 68 13.76 7.49 3.41
CA GLN A 68 15.06 7.22 4.03
C GLN A 68 16.18 7.99 3.35
N SER A 69 17.34 8.09 4.01
CA SER A 69 18.55 8.59 3.36
C SER A 69 19.10 7.55 2.39
N ILE A 70 19.57 7.96 1.21
CA ILE A 70 20.19 7.05 0.24
C ILE A 70 21.45 6.42 0.85
N GLY A 71 21.48 5.08 0.89
CA GLY A 71 22.58 4.26 1.43
C GLY A 71 22.32 3.69 2.82
N ALA A 72 21.28 4.13 3.53
CA ALA A 72 21.03 3.69 4.91
C ALA A 72 20.69 2.19 5.03
N ASP A 73 20.03 1.61 4.01
CA ASP A 73 19.66 0.19 3.97
C ASP A 73 20.81 -0.74 3.63
N ASP A 74 21.87 -0.23 2.99
CA ASP A 74 23.12 -0.93 2.72
C ASP A 74 24.20 -0.65 3.80
N GLU A 75 23.82 -0.03 4.93
CA GLU A 75 24.74 0.41 6.00
C GLU A 75 25.86 1.35 5.50
N LEU A 76 25.60 2.09 4.43
CA LEU A 76 26.52 3.04 3.83
C LEU A 76 26.29 4.47 4.36
N PRO A 77 27.33 5.32 4.36
CA PRO A 77 27.17 6.74 4.65
C PRO A 77 26.14 7.39 3.70
N PRO A 78 25.28 8.31 4.18
CA PRO A 78 24.29 8.98 3.34
C PRO A 78 24.93 9.68 2.14
N THR A 79 24.37 9.46 0.94
CA THR A 79 24.75 10.24 -0.25
C THR A 79 24.39 11.70 -0.05
N ARG A 80 25.31 12.63 -0.39
CA ARG A 80 25.13 14.06 -0.16
C ARG A 80 25.23 14.89 -1.43
N LEU A 81 24.37 15.89 -1.54
CA LEU A 81 24.44 16.97 -2.54
C LEU A 81 24.57 18.30 -1.80
N HIS A 82 25.61 19.07 -2.10
CA HIS A 82 25.92 20.33 -1.40
C HIS A 82 25.96 20.19 0.14
N GLY A 83 26.47 19.05 0.62
CA GLY A 83 26.58 18.73 2.05
C GLY A 83 25.27 18.24 2.70
N GLN A 84 24.13 18.33 2.02
CA GLN A 84 22.84 17.85 2.51
C GLN A 84 22.62 16.38 2.12
N PRO A 85 22.11 15.52 3.02
CA PRO A 85 21.77 14.14 2.68
C PRO A 85 20.62 14.13 1.66
N LEU A 86 20.76 13.31 0.63
CA LEU A 86 19.69 13.03 -0.31
C LEU A 86 18.74 11.97 0.27
N LEU A 87 17.44 12.16 0.04
CA LEU A 87 16.40 11.24 0.44
C LEU A 87 15.89 10.44 -0.74
N GLU A 88 15.49 9.21 -0.49
CA GLU A 88 14.74 8.36 -1.41
C GLU A 88 13.40 7.95 -0.80
N GLY A 89 12.43 7.74 -1.69
CA GLY A 89 11.17 7.10 -1.36
C GLY A 89 11.20 5.64 -1.80
N LYS A 90 11.07 4.70 -0.87
CA LYS A 90 11.09 3.26 -1.14
C LYS A 90 9.69 2.67 -1.00
N VAL A 91 9.23 1.98 -2.04
CA VAL A 91 7.96 1.26 -2.02
C VAL A 91 8.18 -0.05 -1.28
N MET A 92 7.59 -0.17 -0.10
CA MET A 92 7.69 -1.38 0.73
C MET A 92 6.64 -2.41 0.35
N ALA A 93 5.42 -1.95 0.05
CA ALA A 93 4.30 -2.79 -0.31
C ALA A 93 3.36 -2.01 -1.25
N PHE A 94 2.83 -2.69 -2.26
CA PHE A 94 1.95 -2.09 -3.25
C PHE A 94 1.04 -3.16 -3.84
N ALA A 95 -0.25 -2.86 -3.88
CA ALA A 95 -1.22 -3.67 -4.61
C ALA A 95 -2.40 -2.80 -5.07
N VAL A 96 -2.94 -3.12 -6.24
CA VAL A 96 -4.17 -2.53 -6.79
C VAL A 96 -5.00 -3.67 -7.37
N ASN A 97 -6.30 -3.63 -7.11
CA ASN A 97 -7.30 -4.49 -7.71
C ASN A 97 -8.23 -3.65 -8.60
N SER A 98 -8.65 -4.22 -9.75
CA SER A 98 -9.59 -3.58 -10.68
C SER A 98 -10.98 -3.42 -10.05
N GLU A 99 -11.36 -4.36 -9.18
CA GLU A 99 -12.61 -4.37 -8.43
C GLU A 99 -12.37 -4.16 -6.92
N PRO A 100 -13.29 -3.50 -6.19
CA PRO A 100 -13.20 -3.42 -4.74
C PRO A 100 -13.30 -4.81 -4.13
N LEU A 101 -12.42 -5.12 -3.18
CA LEU A 101 -12.59 -6.28 -2.31
C LEU A 101 -13.71 -5.94 -1.33
N LYS A 102 -14.94 -6.37 -1.65
CA LYS A 102 -16.15 -5.97 -0.89
C LYS A 102 -16.32 -6.79 0.39
N ASN A 103 -15.68 -7.96 0.48
CA ASN A 103 -15.69 -8.86 1.63
C ASN A 103 -14.52 -9.86 1.59
N LEU A 104 -14.33 -10.60 2.69
CA LEU A 104 -13.26 -11.60 2.86
C LEU A 104 -13.40 -12.79 1.90
N ASP A 105 -14.63 -13.13 1.47
CA ASP A 105 -14.89 -14.27 0.59
C ASP A 105 -14.41 -14.01 -0.84
N GLU A 106 -14.61 -12.78 -1.36
CA GLU A 106 -14.07 -12.36 -2.66
C GLU A 106 -12.53 -12.26 -2.65
N ALA A 107 -11.95 -11.92 -1.50
CA ALA A 107 -10.51 -11.87 -1.32
C ALA A 107 -9.86 -13.26 -1.37
N ALA A 108 -10.52 -14.28 -0.80
CA ALA A 108 -10.07 -15.67 -0.88
C ALA A 108 -10.10 -16.23 -2.31
N ALA A 109 -11.09 -15.83 -3.12
CA ALA A 109 -11.17 -16.24 -4.53
C ALA A 109 -10.01 -15.65 -5.37
N PHE A 110 -9.65 -14.39 -5.12
CA PHE A 110 -8.51 -13.74 -5.78
C PHE A 110 -7.16 -14.39 -5.39
N ILE A 111 -6.96 -14.74 -4.11
CA ILE A 111 -5.78 -15.49 -3.64
C ILE A 111 -5.66 -16.84 -4.36
N ALA A 112 -6.78 -17.55 -4.51
CA ALA A 112 -6.79 -18.85 -5.16
C ALA A 112 -6.41 -18.76 -6.65
N GLU A 113 -6.80 -17.68 -7.34
CA GLU A 113 -6.47 -17.44 -8.74
C GLU A 113 -4.99 -17.04 -8.93
N MET A 114 -4.42 -16.25 -8.02
CA MET A 114 -3.00 -15.86 -8.08
C MET A 114 -2.02 -16.99 -7.76
N ASN A 115 -2.42 -18.00 -6.99
CA ASN A 115 -1.58 -19.16 -6.65
C ASN A 115 -1.57 -20.27 -7.73
N LEU A 116 -2.29 -20.09 -8.84
CA LEU A 116 -2.33 -21.01 -9.98
C LEU A 116 -1.43 -20.56 -11.15
N LEU A 117 -0.72 -19.43 -10.99
CA LEU A 117 0.32 -18.92 -11.90
C LEU A 117 1.71 -19.17 -11.32
#